data_AF-A0AAV6CD41-F1
#
_entry.id   AF-A0AAV6CD41-F1
#
_cell.length_a   1.000
_cell.length_b   1.000
_cell.length_c   1.000
_cell.angle_alpha   90.00
_cell.angle_beta   90.00
_cell.angle_gamma   90.00
#
_symmetry.space_group_name_H-M   'P 1'
#
loop_
_entity.id
_entity.type
_entity.pdbx_description
1 polymer ?
#
loop_
_entity_poly.entity_id
_entity_poly.type
_entity_poly.pdbx_seq_one_letter_code
_entity_poly.pdbx_strand_id
1 'polypeptide(L)'
;MRLIVFLSLLCASVTLPGWAQVKVASQARFDLSADTAAGALTQGEFIEGDGSLDRMNWRPAAEQPRTYTANFGITRFSWTTVALRFVPERTGFVTLSLMGPWEEATPGSGTIYRQEILWDAFSAEGTSLTNPGFEAGTATSATGWSGGTPQTAYVWATPLEGSRMLRTWHNGASTRTLRVTAGTPVTLRVSARSYLPPDYQDMKPLGKNTPAHETARRFMRGANLGNYLEAPPNTWGTIVYTKEDFRLMKQEGFDHVRLPIAWHYYAGAAPEHKLSTNIFQKVDFLVTNALAAGLSAMINIHHFDDFTSNPAANTNKFYAIWRQIAARYASFPKEVVFELLNEPMAAATTPVLNPIYAETIRQIRETNPNRTIFLGPSQWNSINELPNLKLPETENNVIVTVHSYEPFNFTHQGATWTSPEVAKLRGIVFPGPPSTPLTPPSGISAGLSNWIASYNTLPTERNPSSAAAFHSRLKMAQEWSEYYGRPVHVGEFGAYELADPQSRANFYGAMREVMDEFGLGWAIWDWKAGFHYIKNGQPDPIQLREALFPKGKLRTSARGKIEMNSAIGKTHVIHRSFALGNPAGWRPVSTQTLSSPQLIFEDAEVSESGKAFYRSEWIK
;
A
#
# COMPACT_ATOMS: atom_id res chain seq x y z
N MET A 1 39.07 -0.72 -35.16
CA MET A 1 39.82 -0.74 -33.89
C MET A 1 39.49 0.55 -33.13
N ARG A 2 38.41 0.55 -32.34
CA ARG A 2 37.97 1.71 -31.55
C ARG A 2 37.76 1.23 -30.12
N LEU A 3 38.52 1.86 -29.22
CA LEU A 3 38.64 1.55 -27.81
C LEU A 3 37.30 1.84 -27.11
N ILE A 4 36.72 0.82 -26.48
CA ILE A 4 35.56 0.93 -25.59
C ILE A 4 36.12 1.30 -24.21
N VAL A 5 35.88 2.53 -23.76
CA VAL A 5 36.14 2.93 -22.37
C VAL A 5 34.92 2.52 -21.54
N PHE A 6 35.04 1.40 -20.84
CA PHE A 6 34.15 1.06 -19.73
C PHE A 6 34.45 2.03 -18.58
N LEU A 7 33.55 2.96 -18.31
CA LEU A 7 33.59 3.75 -17.09
C LEU A 7 32.94 2.91 -15.98
N SER A 8 33.75 2.16 -15.25
CA SER A 8 33.39 1.59 -13.95
C SER A 8 33.23 2.75 -12.97
N LEU A 9 31.99 3.16 -12.69
CA LEU A 9 31.67 3.96 -11.50
C LEU A 9 31.86 3.07 -10.27
N LEU A 10 33.12 2.96 -9.82
CA LEU A 10 33.40 2.70 -8.41
C LEU A 10 32.86 3.91 -7.63
N CYS A 11 31.82 3.71 -6.84
CA CYS A 11 31.56 4.59 -5.70
C CYS A 11 32.72 4.43 -4.72
N ALA A 12 33.79 5.19 -4.93
CA ALA A 12 34.81 5.40 -3.91
C ALA A 12 34.15 6.22 -2.80
N SER A 13 33.76 5.53 -1.72
CA SER A 13 33.44 6.16 -0.45
C SER A 13 34.66 6.96 0.00
N VAL A 14 34.62 8.28 -0.16
CA VAL A 14 35.58 9.17 0.51
C VAL A 14 35.30 9.06 2.01
N THR A 15 36.11 8.28 2.71
CA THR A 15 36.09 8.20 4.17
C THR A 15 36.72 9.46 4.75
N LEU A 16 35.90 10.47 5.02
CA LEU A 16 36.29 11.54 5.95
C LEU A 16 36.27 10.97 7.38
N PRO A 17 37.31 11.17 8.19
CA PRO A 17 37.37 10.63 9.54
C PRO A 17 36.37 11.34 10.46
N GLY A 18 35.59 10.56 11.24
CA GLY A 18 34.91 11.03 12.44
C GLY A 18 33.44 11.49 12.30
N TRP A 19 32.82 11.41 11.13
CA TRP A 19 31.41 11.77 10.96
C TRP A 19 30.57 10.51 10.75
N ALA A 20 29.58 10.28 11.62
CA ALA A 20 28.60 9.23 11.42
C ALA A 20 27.99 9.35 10.00
N GLN A 21 27.98 8.25 9.24
CA GLN A 21 27.43 8.26 7.88
C GLN A 21 25.95 8.64 7.95
N VAL A 22 25.51 9.63 7.17
CA VAL A 22 24.12 10.10 7.21
C VAL A 22 23.25 9.17 6.36
N LYS A 23 22.14 8.69 6.92
CA LYS A 23 21.15 7.85 6.23
C LYS A 23 19.75 8.32 6.60
N VAL A 24 18.84 8.37 5.62
CA VAL A 24 17.44 8.68 5.88
C VAL A 24 16.83 7.54 6.69
N ALA A 25 16.25 7.86 7.84
CA ALA A 25 15.64 6.88 8.71
C ALA A 25 14.39 6.26 8.05
N SER A 26 14.25 4.93 8.10
CA SER A 26 13.03 4.19 7.72
C SER A 26 12.28 3.63 8.93
N GLN A 27 12.86 3.76 10.12
CA GLN A 27 12.28 3.30 11.38
C GLN A 27 12.48 4.37 12.44
N ALA A 28 11.49 4.51 13.32
CA ALA A 28 11.59 5.26 14.56
C ALA A 28 11.69 4.27 15.73
N ARG A 29 12.39 4.68 16.78
CA ARG A 29 12.58 3.89 17.99
C ARG A 29 12.31 4.73 19.22
N PHE A 30 11.59 4.16 20.17
CA PHE A 30 11.61 4.69 21.53
C PHE A 30 11.75 3.57 22.56
N ASP A 31 12.40 3.92 23.66
CA ASP A 31 12.74 3.01 24.73
C ASP A 31 11.98 3.41 25.99
N LEU A 32 11.51 2.41 26.75
CA LEU A 32 10.93 2.59 28.08
C LEU A 32 11.78 1.86 29.12
N SER A 33 12.12 2.51 30.22
CA SER A 33 12.87 1.92 31.33
C SER A 33 12.23 2.31 32.66
N ALA A 34 11.54 1.36 33.30
CA ALA A 34 10.97 1.54 34.63
C ALA A 34 12.07 1.48 35.70
N ASP A 35 11.96 2.31 36.73
CA ASP A 35 12.84 2.24 37.90
C ASP A 35 12.54 1.00 38.75
N THR A 36 13.34 0.78 39.80
CA THR A 36 13.15 -0.38 40.69
C THR A 36 11.88 -0.27 41.53
N ALA A 37 11.37 0.95 41.74
CA ALA A 37 10.12 1.21 42.46
C ALA A 37 8.89 0.80 41.65
N ALA A 38 8.85 1.14 40.36
CA ALA A 38 7.76 0.78 39.44
C ALA A 38 7.69 -0.72 39.15
N GLY A 39 8.81 -1.44 39.31
CA GLY A 39 8.84 -2.88 39.10
C GLY A 39 8.69 -3.27 37.63
N ALA A 40 8.23 -4.50 37.38
CA ALA A 40 8.05 -4.99 36.02
C ALA A 40 6.98 -4.21 35.27
N LEU A 41 7.12 -4.15 33.95
CA LEU A 41 6.04 -3.74 33.05
C LEU A 41 5.42 -5.01 32.46
N THR A 42 4.13 -4.99 32.08
CA THR A 42 3.48 -6.10 31.35
C THR A 42 4.20 -6.43 30.03
N GLN A 43 3.70 -7.27 29.13
CA GLN A 43 4.38 -7.38 27.82
C GLN A 43 4.18 -6.16 26.92
N GLY A 44 3.20 -5.30 27.24
CA GLY A 44 2.84 -4.14 26.42
C GLY A 44 2.28 -4.55 25.05
N GLU A 45 1.69 -3.61 24.33
CA GLU A 45 1.12 -3.86 23.01
C GLU A 45 0.93 -2.56 22.22
N PHE A 46 1.14 -2.62 20.91
CA PHE A 46 0.63 -1.58 20.01
C PHE A 46 -0.89 -1.73 19.90
N ILE A 47 -1.61 -0.67 20.25
CA ILE A 47 -3.07 -0.59 20.09
C ILE A 47 -3.47 0.26 18.87
N GLU A 48 -2.50 0.97 18.28
CA GLU A 48 -2.63 1.69 17.02
C GLU A 48 -1.29 1.68 16.28
N GLY A 49 -1.36 1.51 14.96
CA GLY A 49 -0.20 1.41 14.08
C GLY A 49 0.54 0.08 14.20
N ASP A 50 1.43 -0.18 13.25
CA ASP A 50 2.24 -1.40 13.20
C ASP A 50 3.63 -1.14 13.77
N GLY A 51 4.08 -2.02 14.67
CA GLY A 51 5.40 -1.95 15.28
C GLY A 51 5.79 -3.24 15.98
N SER A 52 7.05 -3.32 16.40
CA SER A 52 7.57 -4.41 17.23
C SER A 52 7.93 -3.89 18.62
N LEU A 53 7.72 -4.76 19.61
CA LEU A 53 7.99 -4.47 21.00
C LEU A 53 8.79 -5.63 21.60
N ASP A 54 10.00 -5.33 22.05
CA ASP A 54 10.90 -6.32 22.63
C ASP A 54 11.41 -5.85 23.99
N ARG A 55 11.82 -6.80 24.83
CA ARG A 55 12.62 -6.47 26.02
C ARG A 55 14.03 -6.11 25.58
N MET A 56 14.66 -5.15 26.25
CA MET A 56 16.02 -4.73 25.92
C MET A 56 17.02 -5.82 26.27
N ASN A 57 17.32 -6.72 25.33
CA ASN A 57 18.20 -7.86 25.57
C ASN A 57 19.66 -7.47 25.85
N TRP A 58 20.05 -6.23 25.57
CA TRP A 58 21.35 -5.65 25.95
C TRP A 58 21.43 -5.16 27.40
N ARG A 59 20.32 -5.20 28.15
CA ARG A 59 20.30 -4.93 29.60
C ARG A 59 20.56 -6.21 30.40
N PRO A 60 21.09 -6.11 31.64
CA PRO A 60 21.18 -7.26 32.55
C PRO A 60 19.84 -7.97 32.68
N ALA A 61 19.84 -9.30 32.73
CA ALA A 61 18.61 -10.12 32.71
C ALA A 61 17.58 -9.71 33.78
N ALA A 62 18.04 -9.31 34.98
CA ALA A 62 17.18 -8.84 36.07
C ALA A 62 16.46 -7.51 35.78
N GLU A 63 16.92 -6.73 34.80
CA GLU A 63 16.32 -5.46 34.40
C GLU A 63 15.36 -5.61 33.22
N GLN A 64 15.52 -6.65 32.40
CA GLN A 64 14.74 -6.82 31.17
C GLN A 64 13.21 -6.74 31.37
N PRO A 65 12.61 -7.34 32.42
CA PRO A 65 11.16 -7.22 32.68
C PRO A 65 10.66 -5.79 32.90
N ARG A 66 11.56 -4.84 33.20
CA ARG A 66 11.26 -3.42 33.46
C ARG A 66 11.44 -2.53 32.22
N THR A 67 11.75 -3.13 31.06
CA THR A 67 12.14 -2.36 29.87
C THR A 67 11.34 -2.74 28.64
N TYR A 68 11.31 -1.82 27.67
CA TYR A 68 10.93 -2.08 26.29
C TYR A 68 11.80 -1.31 25.32
N THR A 69 12.07 -1.91 24.17
CA THR A 69 12.40 -1.20 22.93
C THR A 69 11.23 -1.34 21.97
N ALA A 70 10.68 -0.22 21.53
CA ALA A 70 9.57 -0.15 20.59
C ALA A 70 10.08 0.40 19.26
N ASN A 71 9.83 -0.32 18.17
CA ASN A 71 10.27 0.05 16.82
C ASN A 71 9.06 0.07 15.89
N PHE A 72 8.97 1.07 15.03
CA PHE A 72 7.91 1.16 14.03
C PHE A 72 8.40 1.83 12.75
N GLY A 73 7.77 1.50 11.63
CA GLY A 73 8.13 2.04 10.31
C GLY A 73 7.74 3.51 10.19
N ILE A 74 8.62 4.31 9.61
CA ILE A 74 8.35 5.72 9.28
C ILE A 74 8.74 6.00 7.84
N THR A 75 8.16 7.07 7.28
CA THR A 75 8.53 7.55 5.97
C THR A 75 9.00 9.00 6.04
N ARG A 76 9.62 9.45 4.94
CA ARG A 76 9.98 10.86 4.78
C ARG A 76 8.83 11.73 4.27
N PHE A 77 7.74 11.13 3.80
CA PHE A 77 6.64 11.81 3.11
C PHE A 77 5.36 11.91 3.93
N SER A 78 5.27 11.21 5.06
CA SER A 78 4.12 11.26 5.97
C SER A 78 4.54 11.14 7.44
N TRP A 79 3.64 11.55 8.33
CA TRP A 79 3.73 11.30 9.76
C TRP A 79 3.10 9.94 10.07
N THR A 80 3.86 9.03 10.68
CA THR A 80 3.34 7.76 11.19
C THR A 80 2.97 7.91 12.66
N THR A 81 1.70 7.67 12.99
CA THR A 81 1.20 7.64 14.37
C THR A 81 1.13 6.21 14.88
N VAL A 82 1.61 6.00 16.11
CA VAL A 82 1.48 4.73 16.85
C VAL A 82 1.00 4.99 18.27
N ALA A 83 0.34 4.00 18.87
CA ALA A 83 0.01 4.02 20.28
C ALA A 83 0.44 2.71 20.97
N LEU A 84 1.28 2.83 22.00
CA LEU A 84 1.76 1.72 22.82
C LEU A 84 1.07 1.75 24.19
N ARG A 85 0.49 0.63 24.61
CA ARG A 85 -0.08 0.44 25.95
C ARG A 85 0.78 -0.51 26.79
N PHE A 86 0.99 -0.18 28.05
CA PHE A 86 1.61 -1.07 29.04
C PHE A 86 1.00 -0.86 30.44
N VAL A 87 1.24 -1.77 31.37
CA VAL A 87 0.80 -1.62 32.78
C VAL A 87 2.01 -1.81 33.70
N PRO A 88 2.28 -0.88 34.64
CA PRO A 88 3.32 -1.04 35.64
C PRO A 88 2.83 -1.92 36.80
N GLU A 89 3.73 -2.75 37.33
CA GLU A 89 3.46 -3.59 38.50
C GLU A 89 3.23 -2.75 39.77
N ARG A 90 4.02 -1.68 39.95
CA ARG A 90 4.02 -0.84 41.14
C ARG A 90 4.07 0.65 40.78
N THR A 91 3.75 1.51 41.74
CA THR A 91 3.86 2.96 41.59
C THR A 91 5.33 3.37 41.63
N GLY A 92 5.76 4.14 40.64
CA GLY A 92 7.14 4.57 40.49
C GLY A 92 7.33 5.44 39.26
N PHE A 93 8.47 5.30 38.59
CA PHE A 93 8.79 6.09 37.41
C PHE A 93 9.19 5.24 36.21
N VAL A 94 8.80 5.70 35.02
CA VAL A 94 9.24 5.13 33.73
C VAL A 94 9.94 6.23 32.94
N THR A 95 11.18 5.98 32.53
CA THR A 95 11.88 6.87 31.61
C THR A 95 11.55 6.48 30.18
N LEU A 96 10.98 7.43 29.44
CA LEU A 96 10.78 7.39 28.00
C LEU A 96 11.99 8.03 27.31
N SER A 97 12.53 7.36 26.30
CA SER A 97 13.64 7.87 25.49
C SER A 97 13.29 7.79 24.00
N LEU A 98 13.17 8.94 23.34
CA LEU A 98 12.93 9.07 21.90
C LEU A 98 14.27 9.10 21.17
N MET A 99 14.45 8.25 20.15
CA MET A 99 15.73 8.13 19.46
C MET A 99 15.61 7.62 18.02
N GLY A 100 16.74 7.60 17.33
CA GLY A 100 16.87 6.95 16.02
C GLY A 100 17.20 5.46 16.13
N PRO A 101 17.05 4.71 15.04
CA PRO A 101 17.43 3.30 14.98
C PRO A 101 18.94 3.13 15.23
N TRP A 102 19.31 1.98 15.79
CA TRP A 102 20.70 1.56 15.84
C TRP A 102 21.00 0.73 14.60
N GLU A 103 21.94 1.18 13.78
CA GLU A 103 22.36 0.46 12.58
C GLU A 103 23.82 0.78 12.30
N GLU A 104 24.67 -0.24 12.21
CA GLU A 104 26.08 -0.06 11.85
C GLU A 104 26.23 0.31 10.38
N ALA A 105 27.08 1.31 10.11
CA ALA A 105 27.49 1.71 8.77
C ALA A 105 28.22 0.57 8.04
N THR A 106 29.01 -0.18 8.79
CA THR A 106 29.68 -1.39 8.33
C THR A 106 29.58 -2.42 9.44
N PRO A 107 29.09 -3.64 9.16
CA PRO A 107 28.96 -4.68 10.18
C PRO A 107 30.27 -4.92 10.94
N GLY A 108 30.21 -4.87 12.27
CA GLY A 108 31.34 -5.06 13.18
C GLY A 108 32.25 -3.83 13.36
N SER A 109 31.94 -2.69 12.73
CA SER A 109 32.77 -1.48 12.86
C SER A 109 32.48 -0.67 14.12
N GLY A 110 31.34 -0.87 14.78
CA GLY A 110 30.86 -0.01 15.86
C GLY A 110 30.47 1.42 15.44
N THR A 111 30.73 1.80 14.18
CA THR A 111 30.30 3.09 13.63
C THR A 111 28.87 2.95 13.15
N ILE A 112 27.95 3.76 13.68
CA ILE A 112 26.54 3.73 13.31
C ILE A 112 26.16 4.84 12.33
N TYR A 113 25.13 4.60 11.53
CA TYR A 113 24.52 5.64 10.72
C TYR A 113 23.86 6.71 11.61
N ARG A 114 24.01 7.98 11.25
CA ARG A 114 23.20 9.06 11.79
C ARG A 114 21.86 9.08 11.06
N GLN A 115 20.87 8.49 11.71
CA GLN A 115 19.48 8.42 11.25
C GLN A 115 18.60 9.28 12.15
N GLU A 116 18.15 10.43 11.64
CA GLU A 116 17.42 11.43 12.41
C GLU A 116 15.90 11.30 12.24
N ILE A 117 15.19 11.46 13.36
CA ILE A 117 13.74 11.32 13.49
C ILE A 117 13.16 12.64 13.97
N LEU A 118 12.03 13.03 13.38
CA LEU A 118 11.16 14.09 13.88
C LEU A 118 10.01 13.44 14.66
N TRP A 119 9.72 13.97 15.84
CA TRP A 119 8.66 13.52 16.75
C TRP A 119 7.68 14.66 17.01
N ASP A 120 6.39 14.35 17.06
CA ASP A 120 5.34 15.32 17.35
C ASP A 120 4.05 14.62 17.86
N ALA A 121 3.05 15.41 18.26
CA ALA A 121 1.72 14.97 18.69
C ALA A 121 1.77 13.87 19.76
N PHE A 122 2.66 14.04 20.74
CA PHE A 122 2.80 13.07 21.82
C PHE A 122 1.60 13.20 22.77
N SER A 123 1.06 12.10 23.25
CA SER A 123 0.10 12.13 24.36
C SER A 123 0.26 10.92 25.26
N ALA A 124 -0.21 11.05 26.50
CA ALA A 124 -0.14 10.01 27.49
C ALA A 124 -1.46 9.91 28.25
N GLU A 125 -2.02 8.71 28.32
CA GLU A 125 -3.16 8.37 29.17
C GLU A 125 -2.67 7.50 30.33
N GLY A 126 -3.32 7.59 31.50
CA GLY A 126 -2.90 6.86 32.71
C GLY A 126 -1.66 7.43 33.41
N THR A 127 -1.05 8.48 32.84
CA THR A 127 0.04 9.28 33.43
C THR A 127 -0.03 10.71 32.90
N SER A 128 0.78 11.62 33.45
CA SER A 128 0.91 13.00 32.98
C SER A 128 2.22 13.17 32.20
N LEU A 129 2.12 13.74 31.00
CA LEU A 129 3.27 14.17 30.20
C LEU A 129 3.32 15.69 30.11
N THR A 130 4.44 16.29 30.50
CA THR A 130 4.65 17.74 30.37
C THR A 130 5.22 18.05 29.01
N ASN A 131 4.73 19.13 28.40
CA ASN A 131 5.15 19.60 27.08
C ASN A 131 5.10 18.49 25.99
N PRO A 132 3.95 17.81 25.82
CA PRO A 132 3.79 16.71 24.87
C PRO A 132 4.10 17.09 23.40
N GLY A 133 3.69 18.28 22.97
CA GLY A 133 3.93 18.79 21.62
C GLY A 133 5.23 19.61 21.48
N PHE A 134 6.11 19.60 22.50
CA PHE A 134 7.40 20.30 22.44
C PHE A 134 7.32 21.83 22.20
N GLU A 135 6.14 22.42 22.46
CA GLU A 135 5.82 23.83 22.21
C GLU A 135 6.54 24.80 23.15
N ALA A 136 6.78 24.38 24.40
CA ALA A 136 7.51 25.18 25.38
C ALA A 136 9.02 24.92 25.30
N GLY A 137 9.84 25.97 25.30
CA GLY A 137 11.30 25.87 25.38
C GLY A 137 12.04 26.87 24.49
N THR A 138 13.35 26.71 24.38
CA THR A 138 14.24 27.52 23.54
C THR A 138 14.49 26.84 22.18
N ALA A 139 15.26 27.47 21.28
CA ALA A 139 15.65 26.83 20.03
C ALA A 139 16.49 25.54 20.20
N THR A 140 17.10 25.34 21.37
CA THR A 140 18.02 24.22 21.64
C THR A 140 17.51 23.24 22.69
N SER A 141 16.44 23.56 23.41
CA SER A 141 15.88 22.68 24.46
C SER A 141 14.37 22.79 24.55
N ALA A 142 13.67 21.65 24.60
CA ALA A 142 12.25 21.60 24.93
C ALA A 142 12.06 21.52 26.46
N THR A 143 11.24 22.39 27.03
CA THR A 143 11.00 22.45 28.48
C THR A 143 10.49 21.10 28.98
N GLY A 144 11.14 20.56 30.01
CA GLY A 144 10.83 19.25 30.59
C GLY A 144 11.48 18.06 29.88
N TRP A 145 12.03 18.22 28.70
CA TRP A 145 12.73 17.15 28.00
C TRP A 145 14.24 17.31 28.13
N SER A 146 14.94 16.20 28.29
CA SER A 146 16.41 16.18 28.38
C SER A 146 16.99 15.65 27.08
N GLY A 147 17.62 16.53 26.29
CA GLY A 147 18.18 16.19 24.98
C GLY A 147 17.18 16.36 23.83
N GLY A 148 17.60 15.95 22.63
CA GLY A 148 16.92 16.29 21.37
C GLY A 148 17.10 17.76 20.98
N THR A 149 16.71 18.10 19.75
CA THR A 149 16.78 19.47 19.23
C THR A 149 15.40 19.88 18.73
N PRO A 150 14.72 20.87 19.35
CA PRO A 150 13.47 21.39 18.81
C PRO A 150 13.64 21.89 17.38
N GLN A 151 12.62 21.70 16.55
CA GLN A 151 12.53 22.18 15.18
C GLN A 151 11.21 22.92 14.99
N THR A 152 11.20 23.87 14.06
CA THR A 152 9.98 24.48 13.52
C THR A 152 9.75 23.99 12.10
N ALA A 153 8.68 24.43 11.45
CA ALA A 153 8.46 24.15 10.04
C ALA A 153 9.67 24.57 9.19
N TYR A 154 10.01 23.74 8.20
CA TYR A 154 11.10 23.97 7.25
C TYR A 154 10.79 23.30 5.91
N VAL A 155 11.72 23.35 4.95
CA VAL A 155 11.50 22.94 3.56
C VAL A 155 10.91 21.53 3.39
N TRP A 156 11.22 20.58 4.29
CA TRP A 156 10.78 19.18 4.16
C TRP A 156 9.66 18.75 5.12
N ALA A 157 9.42 19.50 6.20
CA ALA A 157 8.41 19.12 7.17
C ALA A 157 7.77 20.32 7.88
N THR A 158 6.48 20.18 8.13
CA THR A 158 5.69 21.03 9.01
C THR A 158 5.32 20.21 10.25
N PRO A 159 5.31 20.81 11.46
CA PRO A 159 4.74 20.18 12.65
C PRO A 159 3.35 19.63 12.35
N LEU A 160 3.05 18.45 12.90
CA LEU A 160 1.72 17.84 12.82
C LEU A 160 0.74 18.60 13.71
N GLU A 161 1.18 19.01 14.89
CA GLU A 161 0.42 19.84 15.82
C GLU A 161 1.23 21.07 16.22
N GLY A 162 0.54 22.18 16.53
CA GLY A 162 1.20 23.38 17.02
C GLY A 162 2.21 23.99 16.04
N SER A 163 3.38 24.37 16.55
CA SER A 163 4.41 25.12 15.83
C SER A 163 5.80 24.50 15.92
N ARG A 164 5.97 23.46 16.75
CA ARG A 164 7.25 22.85 17.05
C ARG A 164 7.17 21.33 16.99
N MET A 165 8.31 20.72 16.70
CA MET A 165 8.51 19.27 16.73
C MET A 165 9.91 18.97 17.29
N LEU A 166 10.20 17.72 17.64
CA LEU A 166 11.49 17.35 18.24
C LEU A 166 12.33 16.47 17.32
N ARG A 167 13.57 16.89 17.03
CA ARG A 167 14.55 16.08 16.30
C ARG A 167 15.43 15.28 17.24
N THR A 168 15.61 13.99 16.96
CA THR A 168 16.51 13.10 17.70
C THR A 168 17.25 12.16 16.76
N TRP A 169 18.27 11.46 17.27
CA TRP A 169 18.90 10.29 16.64
C TRP A 169 19.49 9.39 17.72
N HIS A 170 20.10 8.26 17.36
CA HIS A 170 20.59 7.28 18.33
C HIS A 170 21.48 7.88 19.44
N ASN A 171 22.56 8.59 19.09
CA ASN A 171 23.44 9.24 20.08
C ASN A 171 22.99 10.67 20.47
N GLY A 172 21.78 11.07 20.08
CA GLY A 172 21.17 12.36 20.38
C GLY A 172 19.71 12.18 20.79
N ALA A 173 19.47 11.23 21.70
CA ALA A 173 18.16 10.91 22.21
C ALA A 173 17.58 12.06 23.04
N SER A 174 16.25 12.06 23.20
CA SER A 174 15.57 12.93 24.16
C SER A 174 14.81 12.09 25.17
N THR A 175 14.91 12.45 26.45
CA THR A 175 14.31 11.66 27.53
C THR A 175 13.33 12.46 28.37
N ARG A 176 12.33 11.75 28.90
CA ARG A 176 11.36 12.27 29.86
C ARG A 176 10.96 11.18 30.84
N THR A 177 10.88 11.54 32.11
CA THR A 177 10.41 10.62 33.16
C THR A 177 8.92 10.82 33.41
N LEU A 178 8.18 9.72 33.41
CA LEU A 178 6.74 9.65 33.64
C LEU A 178 6.50 9.03 35.02
N ARG A 179 5.61 9.62 35.82
CA ARG A 179 5.15 8.99 37.06
C ARG A 179 4.04 8.02 36.75
N VAL A 180 4.20 6.76 37.12
CA VAL A 180 3.22 5.70 36.83
C VAL A 180 2.61 5.16 38.11
N THR A 181 1.36 4.68 38.02
CA THR A 181 0.58 4.17 39.16
C THR A 181 0.35 2.68 39.00
N ALA A 182 0.59 1.91 40.07
CA ALA A 182 0.41 0.45 40.09
C ALA A 182 -0.92 0.03 39.47
N GLY A 183 -0.89 -0.94 38.54
CA GLY A 183 -2.08 -1.51 37.92
C GLY A 183 -2.87 -0.57 36.99
N THR A 184 -2.45 0.68 36.81
CA THR A 184 -3.11 1.64 35.90
C THR A 184 -2.50 1.52 34.51
N PRO A 185 -3.26 1.18 33.46
CA PRO A 185 -2.75 1.16 32.10
C PRO A 185 -2.24 2.53 31.66
N VAL A 186 -1.05 2.55 31.07
CA VAL A 186 -0.44 3.74 30.46
C VAL A 186 -0.45 3.55 28.95
N THR A 187 -1.05 4.50 28.24
CA THR A 187 -1.03 4.54 26.77
C THR A 187 -0.20 5.72 26.33
N LEU A 188 0.85 5.49 25.55
CA LEU A 188 1.65 6.52 24.91
C LEU A 188 1.32 6.56 23.43
N ARG A 189 0.80 7.68 22.95
CA ARG A 189 0.53 7.94 21.53
C ARG A 189 1.57 8.93 21.02
N VAL A 190 2.13 8.67 19.84
CA VAL A 190 3.17 9.51 19.26
C VAL A 190 3.17 9.44 17.75
N SER A 191 3.51 10.56 17.11
CA SER A 191 3.77 10.62 15.68
C SER A 191 5.24 10.84 15.37
N ALA A 192 5.76 10.13 14.36
CA ALA A 192 7.13 10.28 13.92
C ALA A 192 7.26 10.28 12.39
N ARG A 193 8.30 10.94 11.89
CA ARG A 193 8.70 10.92 10.47
C ARG A 193 10.21 11.08 10.32
N SER A 194 10.74 10.76 9.15
CA SER A 194 12.17 10.92 8.88
C SER A 194 12.53 12.40 8.80
N TYR A 195 13.63 12.80 9.43
CA TYR A 195 14.24 14.11 9.17
C TYR A 195 15.01 14.06 7.86
N LEU A 196 14.80 15.08 7.02
CA LEU A 196 15.59 15.32 5.82
C LEU A 196 16.45 16.58 6.01
N PRO A 197 17.77 16.53 5.74
CA PRO A 197 18.61 17.72 5.67
C PRO A 197 18.10 18.74 4.64
N PRO A 198 18.29 20.06 4.85
CA PRO A 198 17.82 21.08 3.90
C PRO A 198 18.34 20.93 2.47
N ASP A 199 19.52 20.33 2.29
CA ASP A 199 20.18 20.06 1.01
C ASP A 199 19.83 18.70 0.39
N TYR A 200 18.98 17.90 1.05
CA TYR A 200 18.50 16.63 0.53
C TYR A 200 17.82 16.83 -0.84
N GLN A 201 18.08 15.93 -1.79
CA GLN A 201 17.44 15.96 -3.11
C GLN A 201 16.40 14.84 -3.17
N ASP A 202 15.12 15.22 -3.22
CA ASP A 202 14.02 14.27 -3.45
C ASP A 202 13.40 14.45 -4.83
N MET A 203 12.55 13.49 -5.22
CA MET A 203 11.74 13.64 -6.42
C MET A 203 10.81 14.84 -6.28
N LYS A 204 10.76 15.68 -7.31
CA LYS A 204 9.88 16.84 -7.38
C LYS A 204 8.40 16.43 -7.27
N PRO A 205 7.64 16.93 -6.28
CA PRO A 205 6.20 16.77 -6.23
C PRO A 205 5.50 17.43 -7.43
N LEU A 206 4.41 16.83 -7.88
CA LEU A 206 3.53 17.38 -8.91
C LEU A 206 2.21 17.87 -8.30
N GLY A 207 1.41 18.57 -9.11
CA GLY A 207 0.03 18.91 -8.73
C GLY A 207 -0.92 17.70 -8.82
N LYS A 208 -2.15 17.85 -8.31
CA LYS A 208 -3.15 16.77 -8.24
C LYS A 208 -4.04 16.62 -9.49
N ASN A 209 -3.66 17.26 -10.60
CA ASN A 209 -4.43 17.23 -11.85
C ASN A 209 -3.49 17.16 -13.07
N THR A 210 -2.60 16.17 -13.06
CA THR A 210 -1.73 15.86 -14.21
C THR A 210 -2.45 14.94 -15.21
N PRO A 211 -1.92 14.74 -16.42
CA PRO A 211 -2.46 13.72 -17.35
C PRO A 211 -2.59 12.33 -16.72
N ALA A 212 -1.66 11.95 -15.81
CA ALA A 212 -1.78 10.70 -15.06
C ALA A 212 -3.05 10.64 -14.21
N HIS A 213 -3.41 11.73 -13.51
CA HIS A 213 -4.65 11.78 -12.71
C HIS A 213 -5.90 11.69 -13.60
N GLU A 214 -5.86 12.27 -14.80
CA GLU A 214 -6.97 12.14 -15.74
C GLU A 214 -7.16 10.72 -16.23
N THR A 215 -6.05 10.02 -16.50
CA THR A 215 -6.07 8.62 -16.90
C THR A 215 -6.51 7.73 -15.75
N ALA A 216 -6.01 7.92 -14.52
CA ALA A 216 -6.32 7.10 -13.35
C ALA A 216 -7.83 6.94 -13.10
N ARG A 217 -8.64 7.96 -13.42
CA ARG A 217 -10.11 7.92 -13.34
C ARG A 217 -10.78 6.85 -14.23
N ARG A 218 -10.06 6.27 -15.19
CA ARG A 218 -10.51 5.17 -16.07
C ARG A 218 -10.06 3.79 -15.60
N PHE A 219 -9.24 3.74 -14.55
CA PHE A 219 -8.58 2.55 -14.04
C PHE A 219 -8.98 2.30 -12.58
N MET A 220 -10.25 2.47 -12.24
CA MET A 220 -10.70 2.35 -10.86
C MET A 220 -11.04 0.92 -10.47
N ARG A 221 -11.56 0.10 -11.40
CA ARG A 221 -12.11 -1.24 -11.11
C ARG A 221 -11.82 -2.20 -12.25
N GLY A 222 -10.71 -2.91 -12.15
CA GLY A 222 -10.19 -3.77 -13.20
C GLY A 222 -10.17 -5.25 -12.86
N ALA A 223 -9.92 -6.06 -13.88
CA ALA A 223 -9.62 -7.47 -13.75
C ALA A 223 -8.40 -7.84 -14.60
N ASN A 224 -7.57 -8.73 -14.06
CA ASN A 224 -6.44 -9.32 -14.77
C ASN A 224 -6.87 -10.49 -15.66
N LEU A 225 -6.31 -10.54 -16.87
CA LEU A 225 -6.49 -11.67 -17.78
C LEU A 225 -5.41 -12.74 -17.54
N GLY A 226 -5.41 -13.31 -16.34
CA GLY A 226 -4.41 -14.25 -15.86
C GLY A 226 -4.41 -15.60 -16.57
N ASN A 227 -3.28 -16.30 -16.45
CA ASN A 227 -2.88 -17.59 -16.98
C ASN A 227 -3.19 -17.78 -18.47
N TYR A 228 -2.85 -16.79 -19.31
CA TYR A 228 -3.00 -16.86 -20.76
C TYR A 228 -1.75 -16.43 -21.53
N LEU A 229 -1.44 -15.14 -21.66
CA LEU A 229 -0.33 -14.66 -22.50
C LEU A 229 0.99 -14.52 -21.74
N GLU A 230 0.95 -14.52 -20.42
CA GLU A 230 2.11 -14.62 -19.52
C GLU A 230 2.55 -16.06 -19.24
N ALA A 231 1.70 -17.03 -19.56
CA ALA A 231 2.08 -18.43 -19.54
C ALA A 231 3.19 -18.68 -20.58
N PRO A 232 4.18 -19.54 -20.28
CA PRO A 232 5.06 -20.04 -21.31
C PRO A 232 4.24 -20.66 -22.46
N PRO A 233 4.61 -20.45 -23.74
CA PRO A 233 3.80 -20.91 -24.85
C PRO A 233 3.53 -22.43 -24.79
N ASN A 234 2.25 -22.80 -24.86
CA ASN A 234 1.76 -24.18 -24.84
C ASN A 234 1.94 -24.96 -23.51
N THR A 235 2.20 -24.29 -22.38
CA THR A 235 2.46 -25.00 -21.10
C THR A 235 1.29 -25.00 -20.13
N TRP A 236 0.56 -23.90 -19.96
CA TRP A 236 -0.48 -23.75 -18.92
C TRP A 236 -1.92 -23.97 -19.42
N GLY A 237 -2.11 -24.46 -20.64
CA GLY A 237 -3.36 -24.36 -21.41
C GLY A 237 -4.69 -24.67 -20.68
N THR A 238 -5.72 -23.92 -21.10
CA THR A 238 -7.19 -24.17 -21.19
C THR A 238 -7.92 -22.82 -21.17
N ILE A 239 -7.32 -21.81 -20.55
CA ILE A 239 -7.87 -20.46 -20.48
C ILE A 239 -7.69 -19.76 -21.83
N VAL A 240 -8.81 -19.33 -22.40
CA VAL A 240 -8.88 -18.47 -23.58
C VAL A 240 -9.89 -17.38 -23.29
N TYR A 241 -9.57 -16.14 -23.65
CA TYR A 241 -10.48 -15.01 -23.55
C TYR A 241 -11.23 -14.83 -24.88
N THR A 242 -12.53 -14.64 -24.77
CA THR A 242 -13.47 -14.46 -25.87
C THR A 242 -14.02 -13.04 -25.85
N LYS A 243 -14.70 -12.63 -26.93
CA LYS A 243 -15.42 -11.35 -26.96
C LYS A 243 -16.46 -11.24 -25.83
N GLU A 244 -17.08 -12.36 -25.46
CA GLU A 244 -18.11 -12.41 -24.42
C GLU A 244 -17.55 -12.11 -23.03
N ASP A 245 -16.29 -12.50 -22.75
CA ASP A 245 -15.64 -12.18 -21.48
C ASP A 245 -15.60 -10.65 -21.25
N PHE A 246 -15.24 -9.86 -22.27
CA PHE A 246 -15.18 -8.40 -22.16
C PHE A 246 -16.57 -7.78 -21.99
N ARG A 247 -17.58 -8.33 -22.67
CA ARG A 247 -18.98 -7.90 -22.50
C ARG A 247 -19.45 -8.16 -21.06
N LEU A 248 -19.13 -9.33 -20.51
CA LEU A 248 -19.45 -9.71 -19.15
C LEU A 248 -18.72 -8.83 -18.14
N MET A 249 -17.40 -8.61 -18.28
CA MET A 249 -16.65 -7.68 -17.42
C MET A 249 -17.32 -6.31 -17.36
N LYS A 250 -17.69 -5.74 -18.52
CA LYS A 250 -18.38 -4.45 -18.54
C LYS A 250 -19.74 -4.50 -17.84
N GLN A 251 -20.50 -5.58 -18.04
CA GLN A 251 -21.80 -5.78 -17.41
C GLN A 251 -21.71 -5.92 -15.88
N GLU A 252 -20.67 -6.57 -15.38
CA GLU A 252 -20.41 -6.73 -13.94
C GLU A 252 -20.04 -5.42 -13.26
N GLY A 253 -19.45 -4.47 -14.01
CA GLY A 253 -19.12 -3.13 -13.52
C GLY A 253 -17.63 -2.77 -13.60
N PHE A 254 -16.80 -3.61 -14.22
CA PHE A 254 -15.39 -3.31 -14.45
C PHE A 254 -15.23 -2.19 -15.51
N ASP A 255 -14.18 -1.38 -15.38
CA ASP A 255 -13.84 -0.27 -16.29
C ASP A 255 -12.57 -0.50 -17.11
N HIS A 256 -11.72 -1.46 -16.72
CA HIS A 256 -10.51 -1.82 -17.47
C HIS A 256 -10.12 -3.29 -17.34
N VAL A 257 -9.25 -3.71 -18.25
CA VAL A 257 -8.57 -5.00 -18.22
C VAL A 257 -7.06 -4.82 -18.15
N ARG A 258 -6.40 -5.66 -17.36
CA ARG A 258 -4.94 -5.76 -17.30
C ARG A 258 -4.47 -7.03 -18.02
N LEU A 259 -3.51 -6.87 -18.92
CA LEU A 259 -3.08 -7.89 -19.88
C LEU A 259 -1.65 -8.34 -19.53
N PRO A 260 -1.48 -9.35 -18.65
CA PRO A 260 -0.17 -9.92 -18.36
C PRO A 260 0.35 -10.69 -19.58
N ILE A 261 1.52 -10.31 -20.10
CA ILE A 261 2.07 -10.89 -21.33
C ILE A 261 3.58 -11.17 -21.20
N ALA A 262 3.99 -12.41 -21.45
CA ALA A 262 5.40 -12.83 -21.45
C ALA A 262 6.04 -12.62 -22.83
N TRP A 263 6.19 -11.35 -23.24
CA TRP A 263 6.72 -10.94 -24.56
C TRP A 263 8.09 -11.55 -24.89
N HIS A 264 8.90 -11.82 -23.87
CA HIS A 264 10.27 -12.32 -24.01
C HIS A 264 10.35 -13.72 -24.66
N TYR A 265 9.29 -14.53 -24.57
CA TYR A 265 9.17 -15.82 -25.27
C TYR A 265 8.95 -15.68 -26.78
N TYR A 266 8.50 -14.51 -27.22
CA TYR A 266 8.18 -14.23 -28.62
C TYR A 266 9.24 -13.35 -29.31
N ALA A 267 10.30 -12.99 -28.58
CA ALA A 267 11.40 -12.19 -29.08
C ALA A 267 12.44 -13.07 -29.79
N GLY A 268 12.81 -12.69 -31.02
CA GLY A 268 13.87 -13.34 -31.79
C GLY A 268 15.29 -13.03 -31.26
N ALA A 269 16.27 -13.37 -32.10
CA ALA A 269 17.68 -13.16 -31.79
C ALA A 269 18.04 -11.68 -31.59
N ALA A 270 19.10 -11.45 -30.81
CA ALA A 270 19.76 -10.15 -30.71
C ALA A 270 20.39 -9.74 -32.07
N PRO A 271 20.57 -8.44 -32.32
CA PRO A 271 20.25 -7.30 -31.45
C PRO A 271 18.80 -6.80 -31.58
N GLU A 272 18.06 -7.17 -32.63
CA GLU A 272 16.73 -6.60 -32.89
C GLU A 272 15.67 -7.13 -31.94
N HIS A 273 15.83 -8.36 -31.44
CA HIS A 273 14.84 -9.02 -30.59
C HIS A 273 13.42 -8.95 -31.18
N LYS A 274 13.33 -9.15 -32.50
CA LYS A 274 12.09 -8.95 -33.26
C LYS A 274 10.97 -9.82 -32.68
N LEU A 275 9.87 -9.19 -32.28
CA LEU A 275 8.70 -9.88 -31.74
C LEU A 275 7.94 -10.59 -32.86
N SER A 276 7.49 -11.81 -32.59
CA SER A 276 6.64 -12.58 -33.50
C SER A 276 5.33 -11.85 -33.78
N THR A 277 4.84 -11.92 -35.01
CA THR A 277 3.52 -11.37 -35.37
C THR A 277 2.37 -12.08 -34.64
N ASN A 278 2.58 -13.34 -34.24
CA ASN A 278 1.58 -14.14 -33.52
C ASN A 278 1.21 -13.50 -32.17
N ILE A 279 2.18 -13.04 -31.38
CA ILE A 279 1.86 -12.41 -30.10
C ILE A 279 1.09 -11.11 -30.29
N PHE A 280 1.43 -10.31 -31.32
CA PHE A 280 0.67 -9.10 -31.63
C PHE A 280 -0.77 -9.43 -32.03
N GLN A 281 -1.02 -10.45 -32.85
CA GLN A 281 -2.40 -10.85 -33.20
C GLN A 281 -3.24 -11.19 -31.98
N LYS A 282 -2.66 -11.90 -31.00
CA LYS A 282 -3.35 -12.23 -29.74
C LYS A 282 -3.62 -10.99 -28.90
N VAL A 283 -2.64 -10.11 -28.74
CA VAL A 283 -2.79 -8.89 -27.92
C VAL A 283 -3.75 -7.92 -28.60
N ASP A 284 -3.67 -7.75 -29.92
CA ASP A 284 -4.59 -6.93 -30.71
C ASP A 284 -6.03 -7.42 -30.53
N PHE A 285 -6.27 -8.73 -30.52
CA PHE A 285 -7.59 -9.29 -30.23
C PHE A 285 -8.09 -8.89 -28.85
N LEU A 286 -7.26 -8.99 -27.80
CA LEU A 286 -7.67 -8.62 -26.44
C LEU A 286 -7.94 -7.12 -26.31
N VAL A 287 -7.03 -6.28 -26.82
CA VAL A 287 -7.14 -4.81 -26.74
C VAL A 287 -8.36 -4.32 -27.51
N THR A 288 -8.56 -4.78 -28.76
CA THR A 288 -9.67 -4.31 -29.58
C THR A 288 -11.04 -4.74 -29.03
N ASN A 289 -11.17 -5.95 -28.48
CA ASN A 289 -12.42 -6.38 -27.87
C ASN A 289 -12.70 -5.69 -26.52
N ALA A 290 -11.65 -5.40 -25.73
CA ALA A 290 -11.80 -4.59 -24.51
C ALA A 290 -12.34 -3.18 -24.85
N LEU A 291 -11.70 -2.50 -25.81
CA LEU A 291 -12.13 -1.17 -26.27
C LEU A 291 -13.55 -1.19 -26.85
N ALA A 292 -13.88 -2.21 -27.65
CA ALA A 292 -15.23 -2.36 -28.22
C ALA A 292 -16.32 -2.60 -27.14
N ALA A 293 -15.97 -3.18 -26.00
CA ALA A 293 -16.85 -3.33 -24.84
C ALA A 293 -16.88 -2.07 -23.95
N GLY A 294 -16.13 -1.01 -24.28
CA GLY A 294 -16.04 0.20 -23.47
C GLY A 294 -15.18 0.03 -22.21
N LEU A 295 -14.17 -0.84 -22.27
CA LEU A 295 -13.15 -1.04 -21.24
C LEU A 295 -11.83 -0.42 -21.69
N SER A 296 -11.06 0.12 -20.73
CA SER A 296 -9.65 0.48 -20.96
C SER A 296 -8.77 -0.78 -20.95
N ALA A 297 -7.58 -0.72 -21.55
CA ALA A 297 -6.67 -1.87 -21.64
C ALA A 297 -5.24 -1.50 -21.22
N MET A 298 -4.68 -2.26 -20.28
CA MET A 298 -3.31 -2.11 -19.80
C MET A 298 -2.43 -3.24 -20.33
N ILE A 299 -1.45 -2.91 -21.16
CA ILE A 299 -0.50 -3.87 -21.74
C ILE A 299 0.75 -3.93 -20.86
N ASN A 300 1.07 -5.13 -20.37
CA ASN A 300 2.15 -5.37 -19.40
C ASN A 300 3.26 -6.27 -19.97
N ILE A 301 4.50 -6.13 -19.47
CA ILE A 301 5.53 -7.19 -19.58
C ILE A 301 5.54 -8.02 -18.29
N HIS A 302 5.27 -9.32 -18.43
CA HIS A 302 5.09 -10.26 -17.34
C HIS A 302 6.15 -11.38 -17.36
N HIS A 303 6.52 -11.90 -16.19
CA HIS A 303 7.46 -13.03 -15.98
C HIS A 303 8.79 -12.93 -16.75
N PHE A 304 9.34 -11.74 -16.98
CA PHE A 304 10.62 -11.61 -17.67
C PHE A 304 11.80 -11.88 -16.71
N ASP A 305 11.89 -13.13 -16.23
CA ASP A 305 12.76 -13.50 -15.11
C ASP A 305 14.25 -13.39 -15.43
N ASP A 306 14.65 -13.58 -16.70
CA ASP A 306 16.01 -13.31 -17.16
C ASP A 306 16.39 -11.83 -16.92
N PHE A 307 15.45 -10.92 -17.15
CA PHE A 307 15.64 -9.49 -16.88
C PHE A 307 15.70 -9.20 -15.39
N THR A 308 14.80 -9.76 -14.59
CA THR A 308 14.81 -9.49 -13.14
C THR A 308 16.05 -10.09 -12.46
N SER A 309 16.49 -11.27 -12.91
CA SER A 309 17.67 -11.96 -12.37
C SER A 309 18.99 -11.33 -12.84
N ASN A 310 19.04 -10.76 -14.05
CA ASN A 310 20.22 -10.10 -14.58
C ASN A 310 19.87 -8.89 -15.46
N PRO A 311 19.51 -7.74 -14.86
CA PRO A 311 19.17 -6.53 -15.61
C PRO A 311 20.28 -6.08 -16.55
N ALA A 312 21.54 -6.17 -16.11
CA ALA A 312 22.70 -5.74 -16.89
C ALA A 312 22.80 -6.46 -18.24
N ALA A 313 22.51 -7.76 -18.28
CA ALA A 313 22.54 -8.54 -19.53
C ALA A 313 21.29 -8.34 -20.40
N ASN A 314 20.13 -8.05 -19.79
CA ASN A 314 18.84 -8.13 -20.48
C ASN A 314 18.16 -6.78 -20.74
N THR A 315 18.71 -5.67 -20.25
CA THR A 315 18.14 -4.32 -20.43
C THR A 315 17.98 -3.94 -21.91
N ASN A 316 18.91 -4.33 -22.78
CA ASN A 316 18.79 -4.06 -24.22
C ASN A 316 17.62 -4.81 -24.86
N LYS A 317 17.36 -6.06 -24.43
CA LYS A 317 16.20 -6.85 -24.85
C LYS A 317 14.91 -6.22 -24.34
N PHE A 318 14.88 -5.75 -23.09
CA PHE A 318 13.75 -5.02 -22.50
C PHE A 318 13.40 -3.76 -23.31
N TYR A 319 14.39 -2.92 -23.64
CA TYR A 319 14.18 -1.75 -24.50
C TYR A 319 13.69 -2.11 -25.91
N ALA A 320 14.29 -3.13 -26.54
CA ALA A 320 13.89 -3.55 -27.88
C ALA A 320 12.44 -4.07 -27.94
N ILE A 321 11.98 -4.76 -26.90
CA ILE A 321 10.59 -5.18 -26.74
C ILE A 321 9.67 -3.95 -26.61
N TRP A 322 9.99 -3.02 -25.69
CA TRP A 322 9.19 -1.81 -25.49
C TRP A 322 9.09 -0.91 -26.72
N ARG A 323 10.17 -0.73 -27.49
CA ARG A 323 10.13 0.02 -28.75
C ARG A 323 9.11 -0.56 -29.74
N GLN A 324 9.06 -1.89 -29.87
CA GLN A 324 8.14 -2.56 -30.78
C GLN A 324 6.69 -2.49 -30.28
N ILE A 325 6.45 -2.67 -28.97
CA ILE A 325 5.12 -2.49 -28.35
C ILE A 325 4.63 -1.06 -28.56
N ALA A 326 5.45 -0.07 -28.20
CA ALA A 326 5.12 1.35 -28.32
C ALA A 326 4.78 1.74 -29.77
N ALA A 327 5.58 1.28 -30.74
CA ALA A 327 5.31 1.53 -32.15
C ALA A 327 4.00 0.89 -32.63
N ARG A 328 3.68 -0.34 -32.19
CA ARG A 328 2.44 -1.04 -32.59
C ARG A 328 1.18 -0.30 -32.11
N TYR A 329 1.20 0.22 -30.89
CA TYR A 329 0.03 0.83 -30.24
C TYR A 329 0.05 2.37 -30.24
N ALA A 330 0.95 3.01 -31.00
CA ALA A 330 1.09 4.47 -31.03
C ALA A 330 -0.23 5.20 -31.41
N SER A 331 -0.95 4.67 -32.39
CA SER A 331 -2.23 5.23 -32.89
C SER A 331 -3.47 4.77 -32.12
N PHE A 332 -3.32 3.86 -31.14
CA PHE A 332 -4.45 3.41 -30.33
C PHE A 332 -4.94 4.53 -29.40
N PRO A 333 -6.23 4.53 -29.02
CA PRO A 333 -6.80 5.60 -28.21
C PRO A 333 -6.20 5.62 -26.80
N LYS A 334 -6.39 6.72 -26.05
CA LYS A 334 -5.75 6.95 -24.73
C LYS A 334 -6.14 5.93 -23.65
N GLU A 335 -7.23 5.20 -23.87
CA GLU A 335 -7.71 4.08 -23.07
C GLU A 335 -6.75 2.87 -23.10
N VAL A 336 -5.82 2.82 -24.06
CA VAL A 336 -4.70 1.88 -24.04
C VAL A 336 -3.52 2.50 -23.31
N VAL A 337 -3.04 1.83 -22.26
CA VAL A 337 -1.90 2.24 -21.45
C VAL A 337 -0.85 1.14 -21.38
N PHE A 338 0.36 1.49 -20.97
CA PHE A 338 1.48 0.55 -20.83
C PHE A 338 1.84 0.38 -19.38
N GLU A 339 2.14 -0.83 -18.93
CA GLU A 339 2.75 -1.11 -17.63
C GLU A 339 4.11 -1.76 -17.84
N LEU A 340 5.18 -1.09 -17.39
CA LEU A 340 6.54 -1.39 -17.81
C LEU A 340 7.01 -2.81 -17.47
N LEU A 341 6.65 -3.29 -16.29
CA LEU A 341 7.05 -4.60 -15.77
C LEU A 341 6.12 -5.01 -14.63
N ASN A 342 5.72 -6.29 -14.60
CA ASN A 342 4.85 -6.86 -13.59
C ASN A 342 5.45 -6.85 -12.19
N GLU A 343 6.40 -7.73 -11.90
CA GLU A 343 6.89 -7.96 -10.55
C GLU A 343 8.42 -8.02 -10.57
N PRO A 344 9.07 -6.85 -10.53
CA PRO A 344 10.52 -6.83 -10.47
C PRO A 344 10.99 -7.45 -9.15
N MET A 345 11.98 -8.34 -9.24
CA MET A 345 12.52 -9.09 -8.11
C MET A 345 14.01 -9.40 -8.33
N ALA A 346 14.62 -10.16 -7.42
CA ALA A 346 16.02 -10.58 -7.52
C ALA A 346 16.98 -9.38 -7.71
N ALA A 347 17.75 -9.33 -8.80
CA ALA A 347 18.75 -8.29 -9.04
C ALA A 347 18.14 -6.98 -9.57
N ALA A 348 16.88 -6.99 -10.04
CA ALA A 348 16.13 -5.80 -10.42
C ALA A 348 15.58 -5.06 -9.20
N THR A 349 16.48 -4.59 -8.32
CA THR A 349 16.11 -3.75 -7.17
C THR A 349 15.60 -2.38 -7.63
N THR A 350 14.82 -1.69 -6.79
CA THR A 350 14.25 -0.37 -7.15
C THR A 350 15.32 0.63 -7.60
N PRO A 351 16.49 0.75 -6.94
CA PRO A 351 17.58 1.60 -7.42
C PRO A 351 18.15 1.21 -8.79
N VAL A 352 18.20 -0.08 -9.13
CA VAL A 352 18.63 -0.58 -10.44
C VAL A 352 17.60 -0.24 -11.52
N LEU A 353 16.31 -0.32 -11.18
CA LEU A 353 15.21 -0.04 -12.11
C LEU A 353 15.01 1.43 -12.40
N ASN A 354 15.23 2.33 -11.43
CA ASN A 354 15.03 3.77 -11.60
C ASN A 354 15.65 4.34 -12.91
N PRO A 355 16.95 4.13 -13.22
CA PRO A 355 17.52 4.60 -14.49
C PRO A 355 17.01 3.82 -15.71
N ILE A 356 16.68 2.53 -15.57
CA ILE A 356 16.15 1.71 -16.66
C ILE A 356 14.75 2.20 -17.05
N TYR A 357 13.89 2.52 -16.08
CA TYR A 357 12.57 3.09 -16.31
C TYR A 357 12.66 4.48 -16.91
N ALA A 358 13.56 5.34 -16.43
CA ALA A 358 13.78 6.66 -17.03
C ALA A 358 14.10 6.57 -18.54
N GLU A 359 15.01 5.68 -18.91
CA GLU A 359 15.38 5.46 -20.32
C GLU A 359 14.27 4.78 -21.13
N THR A 360 13.53 3.85 -20.54
CA THR A 360 12.38 3.21 -21.18
C THR A 360 11.28 4.22 -21.49
N ILE A 361 10.95 5.09 -20.52
CA ILE A 361 10.00 6.18 -20.69
C ILE A 361 10.46 7.09 -21.83
N ARG A 362 11.75 7.50 -21.83
CA ARG A 362 12.31 8.34 -22.90
C ARG A 362 12.09 7.73 -24.28
N GLN A 363 12.40 6.44 -24.46
CA GLN A 363 12.22 5.76 -25.75
C GLN A 363 10.74 5.58 -26.14
N ILE A 364 9.86 5.32 -25.17
CA ILE A 364 8.41 5.25 -25.45
C ILE A 364 7.90 6.62 -25.93
N ARG A 365 8.33 7.71 -25.28
CA ARG A 365 7.89 9.08 -25.61
C ARG A 365 8.25 9.51 -27.04
N GLU A 366 9.25 8.90 -27.68
CA GLU A 366 9.61 9.15 -29.09
C GLU A 366 8.45 8.85 -30.06
N THR A 367 7.60 7.88 -29.74
CA THR A 367 6.43 7.49 -30.57
C THR A 367 5.09 7.73 -29.86
N ASN A 368 5.11 7.84 -28.53
CA ASN A 368 3.93 7.90 -27.66
C ASN A 368 4.07 9.08 -26.67
N PRO A 369 4.03 10.34 -27.14
CA PRO A 369 4.29 11.51 -26.29
C PRO A 369 3.28 11.67 -25.15
N ASN A 370 2.03 11.22 -25.35
CA ASN A 370 0.92 11.41 -24.39
C ASN A 370 0.37 10.11 -23.78
N ARG A 371 1.00 8.96 -24.05
CA ARG A 371 0.56 7.65 -23.52
C ARG A 371 0.84 7.56 -22.03
N THR A 372 -0.16 7.26 -21.20
CA THR A 372 0.11 7.02 -19.77
C THR A 372 0.89 5.73 -19.58
N ILE A 373 1.88 5.76 -18.70
CA ILE A 373 2.75 4.65 -18.35
C ILE A 373 2.53 4.28 -16.88
N PHE A 374 2.39 2.99 -16.61
CA PHE A 374 2.36 2.38 -15.30
C PHE A 374 3.74 1.76 -15.02
N LEU A 375 4.23 1.88 -13.80
CA LEU A 375 5.45 1.19 -13.35
C LEU A 375 5.42 1.03 -11.84
N GLY A 376 6.01 -0.04 -11.34
CA GLY A 376 6.06 -0.33 -9.90
C GLY A 376 7.49 -0.45 -9.40
N PRO A 377 7.68 -0.43 -8.08
CA PRO A 377 8.99 -0.68 -7.48
C PRO A 377 9.36 -2.18 -7.51
N SER A 378 10.53 -2.53 -6.97
CA SER A 378 10.94 -3.93 -6.83
C SER A 378 10.18 -4.66 -5.72
N GLN A 379 10.63 -5.89 -5.41
CA GLN A 379 10.01 -6.82 -4.47
C GLN A 379 8.55 -7.10 -4.84
N TRP A 380 8.30 -7.49 -6.09
CA TRP A 380 6.96 -7.79 -6.59
C TRP A 380 6.01 -6.59 -6.48
N ASN A 381 6.46 -5.39 -6.89
CA ASN A 381 5.73 -4.14 -6.73
C ASN A 381 5.29 -3.84 -5.29
N SER A 382 6.15 -4.16 -4.31
CA SER A 382 5.80 -3.97 -2.91
C SER A 382 5.58 -2.50 -2.58
N ILE A 383 4.50 -2.21 -1.87
CA ILE A 383 4.22 -0.89 -1.30
C ILE A 383 5.41 -0.42 -0.44
N ASN A 384 6.09 -1.33 0.26
CA ASN A 384 7.24 -1.02 1.12
C ASN A 384 8.45 -0.46 0.36
N GLU A 385 8.50 -0.63 -0.96
CA GLU A 385 9.59 -0.12 -1.81
C GLU A 385 9.29 1.24 -2.45
N LEU A 386 8.07 1.79 -2.27
CA LEU A 386 7.74 3.15 -2.71
C LEU A 386 8.72 4.23 -2.23
N PRO A 387 9.29 4.19 -1.00
CA PRO A 387 10.32 5.14 -0.59
C PRO A 387 11.58 5.13 -1.47
N ASN A 388 11.88 4.03 -2.17
CA ASN A 388 13.08 3.88 -3.00
C ASN A 388 12.84 4.23 -4.48
N LEU A 389 11.59 4.40 -4.89
CA LEU A 389 11.22 4.71 -6.27
C LEU A 389 11.59 6.15 -6.63
N LYS A 390 12.27 6.33 -7.76
CA LYS A 390 12.63 7.64 -8.31
C LYS A 390 12.22 7.70 -9.78
N LEU A 391 11.57 8.80 -10.16
CA LEU A 391 11.08 9.03 -11.51
C LEU A 391 11.69 10.31 -12.09
N PRO A 392 11.82 10.41 -13.43
CA PRO A 392 12.29 11.64 -14.06
C PRO A 392 11.43 12.85 -13.68
N GLU A 393 12.07 13.98 -13.37
CA GLU A 393 11.37 15.21 -12.94
C GLU A 393 10.41 15.76 -13.99
N THR A 394 10.72 15.54 -15.27
CA THR A 394 9.93 16.01 -16.41
C THR A 394 8.72 15.13 -16.71
N GLU A 395 8.63 13.94 -16.13
CA GLU A 395 7.58 12.98 -16.42
C GLU A 395 6.38 13.20 -15.49
N ASN A 396 5.22 13.56 -16.06
CA ASN A 396 3.99 13.87 -15.32
C ASN A 396 2.80 12.95 -15.69
N ASN A 397 3.02 11.98 -16.57
CA ASN A 397 2.03 11.06 -17.12
C ASN A 397 2.42 9.60 -16.81
N VAL A 398 2.80 9.38 -15.55
CA VAL A 398 3.06 8.07 -14.95
C VAL A 398 2.10 7.82 -13.79
N ILE A 399 1.55 6.61 -13.73
CA ILE A 399 0.82 6.07 -12.59
C ILE A 399 1.70 5.00 -11.95
N VAL A 400 1.84 4.98 -10.63
CA VAL A 400 2.61 3.93 -9.96
C VAL A 400 1.72 2.72 -9.71
N THR A 401 2.18 1.52 -10.05
CA THR A 401 1.48 0.26 -9.75
C THR A 401 2.11 -0.42 -8.53
N VAL A 402 1.28 -0.92 -7.63
CA VAL A 402 1.66 -1.72 -6.45
C VAL A 402 0.81 -2.99 -6.37
N HIS A 403 1.31 -4.07 -5.79
CA HIS A 403 0.52 -5.28 -5.55
C HIS A 403 0.24 -5.45 -4.05
N SER A 404 -0.90 -6.06 -3.71
CA SER A 404 -1.23 -6.37 -2.32
C SER A 404 -1.97 -7.71 -2.21
N TYR A 405 -1.31 -8.67 -1.57
CA TYR A 405 -1.85 -10.00 -1.29
C TYR A 405 -1.86 -10.30 0.22
N GLU A 406 -1.66 -9.29 1.06
CA GLU A 406 -1.73 -9.42 2.49
C GLU A 406 -3.19 -9.72 2.93
N PRO A 407 -3.41 -10.68 3.84
CA PRO A 407 -2.43 -11.58 4.44
C PRO A 407 -2.08 -12.73 3.49
N PHE A 408 -0.78 -12.86 3.16
CA PHE A 408 -0.32 -13.86 2.19
C PHE A 408 -0.68 -15.30 2.59
N ASN A 409 -0.61 -15.60 3.88
CA ASN A 409 -1.01 -16.90 4.43
C ASN A 409 -2.48 -17.23 4.19
N PHE A 410 -3.37 -16.24 4.12
CA PHE A 410 -4.78 -16.42 3.78
C PHE A 410 -4.98 -16.49 2.26
N THR A 411 -4.49 -15.48 1.53
CA THR A 411 -4.74 -15.30 0.09
C THR A 411 -4.15 -16.42 -0.76
N HIS A 412 -3.08 -17.06 -0.28
CA HIS A 412 -2.38 -18.14 -0.98
C HIS A 412 -2.44 -19.48 -0.25
N GLN A 413 -3.31 -19.66 0.75
CA GLN A 413 -3.38 -20.92 1.48
C GLN A 413 -3.54 -22.11 0.52
N GLY A 414 -2.56 -23.01 0.55
CA GLY A 414 -2.53 -24.18 -0.31
C GLY A 414 -2.05 -24.01 -1.74
N ALA A 415 -1.60 -22.83 -2.13
CA ALA A 415 -0.95 -22.59 -3.41
C ALA A 415 0.41 -23.31 -3.47
N THR A 416 0.52 -24.33 -4.31
CA THR A 416 1.70 -25.21 -4.41
C THR A 416 2.89 -24.57 -5.11
N TRP A 417 2.68 -23.44 -5.80
CA TRP A 417 3.73 -22.69 -6.50
C TRP A 417 4.38 -21.60 -5.63
N THR A 418 3.97 -21.49 -4.36
CA THR A 418 4.53 -20.52 -3.42
C THR A 418 5.64 -21.17 -2.57
N SER A 419 5.60 -21.04 -1.25
CA SER A 419 6.51 -21.74 -0.34
C SER A 419 5.94 -23.10 0.09
N PRO A 420 6.79 -24.08 0.45
CA PRO A 420 6.33 -25.35 1.03
C PRO A 420 5.50 -25.19 2.30
N GLU A 421 5.66 -24.10 3.04
CA GLU A 421 4.88 -23.82 4.25
C GLU A 421 3.47 -23.36 3.91
N VAL A 422 3.33 -22.41 2.98
CA VAL A 422 2.03 -21.88 2.54
C VAL A 422 1.23 -22.97 1.81
N ALA A 423 1.89 -23.84 1.05
CA ALA A 423 1.27 -25.00 0.42
C ALA A 423 0.60 -25.97 1.41
N LYS A 424 1.04 -26.01 2.69
CA LYS A 424 0.46 -26.84 3.76
C LYS A 424 -0.74 -26.18 4.46
N LEU A 425 -0.93 -24.87 4.31
CA LEU A 425 -1.99 -24.14 5.01
C LEU A 425 -3.36 -24.43 4.39
N ARG A 426 -4.38 -24.63 5.24
CA ARG A 426 -5.80 -24.76 4.86
C ARG A 426 -6.67 -24.24 6.01
N GLY A 427 -7.89 -23.82 5.69
CA GLY A 427 -8.90 -23.44 6.69
C GLY A 427 -8.62 -22.11 7.39
N ILE A 428 -7.80 -21.23 6.80
CA ILE A 428 -7.64 -19.87 7.28
C ILE A 428 -8.86 -19.06 6.79
N VAL A 429 -9.57 -18.45 7.72
CA VAL A 429 -10.77 -17.64 7.42
C VAL A 429 -10.43 -16.15 7.41
N PHE A 430 -11.29 -15.36 6.77
CA PHE A 430 -11.22 -13.92 6.76
C PHE A 430 -12.61 -13.29 7.01
N PRO A 431 -12.76 -12.38 7.99
CA PRO A 431 -11.76 -12.05 8.99
C PRO A 431 -11.55 -13.19 10.01
N GLY A 432 -10.36 -13.24 10.62
CA GLY A 432 -10.12 -14.02 11.83
C GLY A 432 -10.59 -13.28 13.11
N PRO A 433 -10.44 -13.88 14.30
CA PRO A 433 -9.94 -15.24 14.53
C PRO A 433 -10.97 -16.30 14.09
N PRO A 434 -10.54 -17.55 13.86
CA PRO A 434 -11.47 -18.63 13.55
C PRO A 434 -12.27 -19.02 14.80
N SER A 435 -13.48 -19.56 14.61
CA SER A 435 -14.28 -20.12 15.72
C SER A 435 -13.62 -21.33 16.37
N THR A 436 -12.82 -22.08 15.60
CA THR A 436 -12.01 -23.21 16.06
C THR A 436 -10.55 -22.90 15.76
N PRO A 437 -9.64 -22.89 16.77
CA PRO A 437 -8.23 -22.60 16.54
C PRO A 437 -7.60 -23.50 15.49
N LEU A 438 -6.82 -22.91 14.59
CA LEU A 438 -6.04 -23.64 13.59
C LEU A 438 -4.86 -24.35 14.26
N THR A 439 -4.78 -25.66 14.09
CA THR A 439 -3.61 -26.44 14.52
C THR A 439 -2.44 -26.18 13.56
N PRO A 440 -1.27 -25.73 14.04
CA PRO A 440 -0.11 -25.51 13.19
C PRO A 440 0.35 -26.80 12.50
N PRO A 441 0.61 -26.80 11.17
CA PRO A 441 1.23 -27.94 10.50
C PRO A 441 2.61 -28.28 11.06
N SER A 442 3.05 -29.53 10.94
CA SER A 442 4.40 -29.92 11.36
C SER A 442 5.48 -29.37 10.42
N GLY A 443 6.65 -29.07 11.01
CA GLY A 443 7.83 -28.61 10.27
C GLY A 443 7.64 -27.23 9.62
N ILE A 444 6.98 -26.32 10.34
CA ILE A 444 6.87 -24.91 9.96
C ILE A 444 7.86 -24.05 10.75
N SER A 445 8.17 -22.88 10.22
CA SER A 445 9.04 -21.87 10.81
C SER A 445 8.44 -21.28 12.09
N ALA A 446 9.32 -20.71 12.94
CA ALA A 446 8.90 -19.98 14.12
C ALA A 446 8.03 -18.76 13.76
N GLY A 447 8.34 -18.10 12.63
CA GLY A 447 7.55 -16.97 12.12
C GLY A 447 6.10 -17.37 11.81
N LEU A 448 5.91 -18.46 11.06
CA LEU A 448 4.56 -18.95 10.76
C LEU A 448 3.85 -19.48 12.02
N SER A 449 4.57 -20.13 12.93
CA SER A 449 4.02 -20.57 14.22
C SER A 449 3.48 -19.40 15.05
N ASN A 450 4.24 -18.30 15.14
CA ASN A 450 3.84 -17.08 15.84
C ASN A 450 2.66 -16.38 15.15
N TRP A 451 2.64 -16.40 13.80
CA TRP A 451 1.52 -15.88 13.03
C TRP A 451 0.24 -16.67 13.32
N ILE A 452 0.29 -18.01 13.35
CA ILE A 452 -0.87 -18.87 13.66
C ILE A 452 -1.33 -18.67 15.11
N ALA A 453 -0.40 -18.53 16.06
CA ALA A 453 -0.75 -18.23 17.45
C ALA A 453 -1.51 -16.89 17.56
N SER A 454 -1.06 -15.86 16.84
CA SER A 454 -1.72 -14.56 16.78
C SER A 454 -3.08 -14.64 16.07
N TYR A 455 -3.15 -15.34 14.95
CA TYR A 455 -4.37 -15.62 14.20
C TYR A 455 -5.45 -16.32 15.07
N ASN A 456 -5.05 -17.24 15.94
CA ASN A 456 -5.97 -17.97 16.81
C ASN A 456 -6.46 -17.17 18.02
N THR A 457 -5.74 -16.11 18.43
CA THR A 457 -5.96 -15.47 19.75
C THR A 457 -6.32 -14.00 19.69
N LEU A 458 -5.88 -13.27 18.66
CA LEU A 458 -6.14 -11.84 18.54
C LEU A 458 -7.56 -11.57 18.02
N PRO A 459 -8.24 -10.53 18.55
CA PRO A 459 -9.57 -10.12 18.06
C PRO A 459 -9.47 -9.59 16.62
N THR A 460 -10.61 -9.56 15.91
CA THR A 460 -10.70 -9.23 14.48
C THR A 460 -9.95 -7.97 14.08
N GLU A 461 -10.06 -6.90 14.86
CA GLU A 461 -9.46 -5.59 14.55
C GLU A 461 -7.92 -5.63 14.53
N ARG A 462 -7.33 -6.65 15.14
CA ARG A 462 -5.87 -6.85 15.26
C ARG A 462 -5.43 -8.21 14.74
N ASN A 463 -6.36 -8.98 14.18
CA ASN A 463 -6.05 -10.32 13.74
C ASN A 463 -5.18 -10.23 12.47
N PRO A 464 -4.11 -11.02 12.35
CA PRO A 464 -3.28 -10.99 11.15
C PRO A 464 -4.00 -11.49 9.89
N SER A 465 -5.18 -12.12 10.03
CA SER A 465 -6.12 -12.40 8.93
C SER A 465 -7.31 -11.43 8.95
N SER A 466 -7.04 -10.12 8.82
CA SER A 466 -8.07 -9.06 8.81
C SER A 466 -7.62 -7.88 7.94
N ALA A 467 -8.44 -6.82 7.86
CA ALA A 467 -8.08 -5.58 7.17
C ALA A 467 -6.82 -4.90 7.73
N ALA A 468 -6.45 -5.18 8.99
CA ALA A 468 -5.20 -4.68 9.58
C ALA A 468 -3.96 -5.13 8.79
N ALA A 469 -4.01 -6.26 8.07
CA ALA A 469 -2.88 -6.77 7.30
C ALA A 469 -2.49 -5.87 6.11
N PHE A 470 -3.43 -5.08 5.57
CA PHE A 470 -3.21 -4.27 4.37
C PHE A 470 -3.56 -2.79 4.54
N HIS A 471 -4.36 -2.41 5.54
CA HIS A 471 -4.81 -1.02 5.71
C HIS A 471 -3.67 -0.01 5.81
N SER A 472 -2.71 -0.23 6.72
CA SER A 472 -1.55 0.65 6.90
C SER A 472 -0.67 0.75 5.65
N ARG A 473 -0.53 -0.36 4.91
CA ARG A 473 0.22 -0.41 3.65
C ARG A 473 -0.48 0.40 2.56
N LEU A 474 -1.78 0.18 2.35
CA LEU A 474 -2.55 0.95 1.36
C LEU A 474 -2.63 2.44 1.73
N LYS A 475 -2.68 2.77 3.02
CA LYS A 475 -2.55 4.15 3.48
C LYS A 475 -1.20 4.74 3.07
N MET A 476 -0.09 4.01 3.25
CA MET A 476 1.23 4.47 2.83
C MET A 476 1.30 4.73 1.32
N ALA A 477 0.64 3.89 0.50
CA ALA A 477 0.53 4.12 -0.94
C ALA A 477 -0.22 5.42 -1.27
N GLN A 478 -1.31 5.70 -0.56
CA GLN A 478 -2.06 6.95 -0.68
C GLN A 478 -1.25 8.16 -0.22
N GLU A 479 -0.55 8.07 0.91
CA GLU A 479 0.31 9.12 1.43
C GLU A 479 1.47 9.44 0.47
N TRP A 480 2.06 8.41 -0.15
CA TRP A 480 3.05 8.57 -1.20
C TRP A 480 2.46 9.30 -2.43
N SER A 481 1.26 8.89 -2.85
CA SER A 481 0.54 9.51 -3.97
C SER A 481 0.29 11.00 -3.73
N GLU A 482 -0.20 11.36 -2.54
CA GLU A 482 -0.47 12.74 -2.15
C GLU A 482 0.81 13.58 -2.06
N TYR A 483 1.87 13.04 -1.46
CA TYR A 483 3.12 13.76 -1.29
C TYR A 483 3.81 14.07 -2.62
N TYR A 484 3.84 13.10 -3.54
CA TYR A 484 4.51 13.27 -4.83
C TYR A 484 3.59 13.77 -5.95
N GLY A 485 2.27 13.83 -5.73
CA GLY A 485 1.29 14.21 -6.75
C GLY A 485 1.27 13.23 -7.93
N ARG A 486 1.32 11.93 -7.64
CA ARG A 486 1.36 10.87 -8.66
C ARG A 486 0.39 9.76 -8.27
N PRO A 487 -0.63 9.45 -9.08
CA PRO A 487 -1.60 8.42 -8.72
C PRO A 487 -0.93 7.07 -8.49
N VAL A 488 -1.45 6.32 -7.53
CA VAL A 488 -1.11 4.91 -7.31
C VAL A 488 -2.31 4.02 -7.66
N HIS A 489 -2.02 2.88 -8.28
CA HIS A 489 -2.97 1.84 -8.67
C HIS A 489 -2.54 0.51 -8.07
N VAL A 490 -3.50 -0.26 -7.54
CA VAL A 490 -3.26 -1.62 -7.03
C VAL A 490 -3.44 -2.60 -8.19
N GLY A 491 -2.36 -2.93 -8.89
CA GLY A 491 -2.36 -3.72 -10.12
C GLY A 491 -2.83 -5.16 -9.94
N GLU A 492 -2.62 -5.71 -8.75
CA GLU A 492 -3.04 -7.06 -8.37
C GLU A 492 -3.41 -7.17 -6.90
N PHE A 493 -4.54 -7.81 -6.64
CA PHE A 493 -4.93 -8.37 -5.35
C PHE A 493 -5.94 -9.51 -5.56
N GLY A 494 -5.98 -10.48 -4.66
CA GLY A 494 -6.96 -11.55 -4.73
C GLY A 494 -6.79 -12.62 -3.66
N ALA A 495 -7.74 -13.55 -3.59
CA ALA A 495 -7.65 -14.74 -2.74
C ALA A 495 -7.90 -16.03 -3.55
N TYR A 496 -6.96 -16.96 -3.44
CA TYR A 496 -6.93 -18.22 -4.19
C TYR A 496 -8.15 -19.11 -3.88
N GLU A 497 -8.61 -19.89 -4.85
CA GLU A 497 -9.88 -20.63 -4.76
C GLU A 497 -9.94 -21.70 -3.66
N LEU A 498 -8.80 -22.08 -3.07
CA LEU A 498 -8.75 -23.01 -1.95
C LEU A 498 -9.17 -22.37 -0.61
N ALA A 499 -9.23 -21.04 -0.52
CA ALA A 499 -9.87 -20.36 0.60
C ALA A 499 -11.40 -20.52 0.51
N ASP A 500 -12.09 -20.56 1.66
CA ASP A 500 -13.53 -20.77 1.64
C ASP A 500 -14.27 -19.61 0.94
N PRO A 501 -15.40 -19.89 0.26
CA PRO A 501 -16.19 -18.89 -0.47
C PRO A 501 -16.53 -17.62 0.31
N GLN A 502 -16.93 -17.75 1.58
CA GLN A 502 -17.38 -16.59 2.35
C GLN A 502 -16.19 -15.71 2.73
N SER A 503 -15.09 -16.31 3.16
CA SER A 503 -13.86 -15.57 3.47
C SER A 503 -13.29 -14.87 2.25
N ARG A 504 -13.31 -15.51 1.07
CA ARG A 504 -12.94 -14.85 -0.19
C ARG A 504 -13.78 -13.58 -0.38
N ALA A 505 -15.11 -13.68 -0.34
CA ALA A 505 -15.99 -12.53 -0.50
C ALA A 505 -15.74 -11.42 0.54
N ASN A 506 -15.54 -11.78 1.81
CA ASN A 506 -15.22 -10.83 2.87
C ASN A 506 -13.89 -10.10 2.59
N PHE A 507 -12.86 -10.83 2.15
CA PHE A 507 -11.57 -10.26 1.79
C PHE A 507 -11.65 -9.27 0.63
N TYR A 508 -12.29 -9.65 -0.49
CA TYR A 508 -12.46 -8.75 -1.63
C TYR A 508 -13.27 -7.51 -1.25
N GLY A 509 -14.28 -7.66 -0.39
CA GLY A 509 -15.06 -6.53 0.15
C GLY A 509 -14.21 -5.57 0.98
N ALA A 510 -13.43 -6.09 1.94
CA ALA A 510 -12.58 -5.29 2.80
C ALA A 510 -11.45 -4.58 2.03
N MET A 511 -10.79 -5.28 1.10
CA MET A 511 -9.78 -4.67 0.21
C MET A 511 -10.39 -3.52 -0.59
N ARG A 512 -11.55 -3.75 -1.23
CA ARG A 512 -12.27 -2.74 -2.00
C ARG A 512 -12.66 -1.53 -1.15
N GLU A 513 -13.13 -1.74 0.08
CA GLU A 513 -13.52 -0.66 0.99
C GLU A 513 -12.33 0.22 1.40
N VAL A 514 -11.18 -0.38 1.74
CA VAL A 514 -9.96 0.37 2.07
C VAL A 514 -9.41 1.11 0.85
N MET A 515 -9.44 0.50 -0.34
CA MET A 515 -9.01 1.19 -1.56
C MET A 515 -9.97 2.34 -1.96
N ASP A 516 -11.28 2.16 -1.76
CA ASP A 516 -12.27 3.23 -1.97
C ASP A 516 -12.08 4.38 -0.97
N GLU A 517 -11.77 4.08 0.30
CA GLU A 517 -11.42 5.07 1.34
C GLU A 517 -10.23 5.94 0.90
N PHE A 518 -9.20 5.30 0.35
CA PHE A 518 -7.97 5.97 -0.08
C PHE A 518 -7.97 6.47 -1.52
N GLY A 519 -9.06 6.26 -2.27
CA GLY A 519 -9.17 6.65 -3.68
C GLY A 519 -8.21 5.91 -4.62
N LEU A 520 -7.79 4.70 -4.27
CA LEU A 520 -6.88 3.88 -5.06
C LEU A 520 -7.67 3.06 -6.09
N GLY A 521 -7.31 3.18 -7.37
CA GLY A 521 -7.81 2.28 -8.41
C GLY A 521 -7.18 0.90 -8.28
N TRP A 522 -7.87 -0.15 -8.73
CA TRP A 522 -7.41 -1.52 -8.52
C TRP A 522 -7.73 -2.46 -9.69
N ALA A 523 -7.03 -3.59 -9.76
CA ALA A 523 -7.40 -4.72 -10.61
C ALA A 523 -7.28 -6.05 -9.85
N ILE A 524 -8.36 -6.85 -9.86
CA ILE A 524 -8.34 -8.16 -9.22
C ILE A 524 -7.46 -9.13 -9.99
N TRP A 525 -6.70 -9.94 -9.26
CA TRP A 525 -6.18 -11.21 -9.74
C TRP A 525 -7.18 -12.30 -9.31
N ASP A 526 -7.89 -12.95 -10.22
CA ASP A 526 -7.91 -12.74 -11.67
C ASP A 526 -9.32 -13.03 -12.24
N TRP A 527 -9.56 -12.89 -13.55
CA TRP A 527 -10.88 -13.14 -14.14
C TRP A 527 -11.31 -14.62 -14.19
N LYS A 528 -10.42 -15.58 -14.48
CA LYS A 528 -10.78 -16.99 -14.82
C LYS A 528 -9.87 -18.10 -14.29
N ALA A 529 -8.67 -17.78 -13.83
CA ALA A 529 -7.66 -18.73 -13.39
C ALA A 529 -7.82 -19.11 -11.91
N GLY A 530 -6.73 -19.40 -11.21
CA GLY A 530 -6.78 -19.97 -9.86
C GLY A 530 -7.48 -19.07 -8.83
N PHE A 531 -7.50 -17.75 -9.05
CA PHE A 531 -8.15 -16.81 -8.15
C PHE A 531 -9.54 -16.40 -8.59
N HIS A 532 -9.85 -16.58 -9.89
CA HIS A 532 -11.07 -16.29 -10.63
C HIS A 532 -12.17 -15.44 -9.95
N TYR A 533 -12.64 -14.44 -10.70
CA TYR A 533 -13.95 -13.85 -10.46
C TYR A 533 -15.06 -14.64 -11.13
N ILE A 534 -14.86 -15.14 -12.36
CA ILE A 534 -15.84 -15.96 -13.08
C ILE A 534 -15.42 -17.43 -13.14
N LYS A 535 -16.34 -18.32 -12.79
CA LYS A 535 -16.28 -19.76 -13.09
C LYS A 535 -17.60 -20.20 -13.70
N ASN A 536 -17.55 -20.98 -14.79
CA ASN A 536 -18.75 -21.43 -15.52
C ASN A 536 -19.72 -20.28 -15.92
N GLY A 537 -19.17 -19.12 -16.26
CA GLY A 537 -19.95 -17.95 -16.72
C GLY A 537 -20.68 -17.17 -15.62
N GLN A 538 -20.43 -17.46 -14.34
CA GLN A 538 -21.00 -16.73 -13.20
C GLN A 538 -19.90 -16.31 -12.21
N PRO A 539 -20.14 -15.26 -11.40
CA PRO A 539 -19.25 -14.94 -10.29
C PRO A 539 -19.05 -16.13 -9.36
N ASP A 540 -17.80 -16.43 -8.99
CA ASP A 540 -17.45 -17.53 -8.11
C ASP A 540 -16.42 -17.12 -7.04
N PRO A 541 -16.82 -17.06 -5.77
CA PRO A 541 -18.17 -17.30 -5.28
C PRO A 541 -19.16 -16.22 -5.70
N ILE A 542 -20.46 -16.54 -5.74
CA ILE A 542 -21.50 -15.61 -6.20
C ILE A 542 -21.52 -14.28 -5.42
N GLN A 543 -21.07 -14.33 -4.16
CA GLN A 543 -20.93 -13.20 -3.26
C GLN A 543 -19.86 -12.18 -3.73
N LEU A 544 -18.89 -12.56 -4.58
CA LEU A 544 -17.87 -11.63 -5.09
C LEU A 544 -18.49 -10.42 -5.80
N ARG A 545 -19.61 -10.62 -6.51
CA ARG A 545 -20.32 -9.52 -7.17
C ARG A 545 -20.77 -8.46 -6.16
N GLU A 546 -21.40 -8.86 -5.06
CA GLU A 546 -21.82 -7.91 -4.01
C GLU A 546 -20.61 -7.35 -3.24
N ALA A 547 -19.55 -8.14 -3.08
CA ALA A 547 -18.32 -7.71 -2.42
C ALA A 547 -17.56 -6.62 -3.20
N LEU A 548 -17.47 -6.71 -4.52
CA LEU A 548 -16.74 -5.73 -5.36
C LEU A 548 -17.64 -4.62 -5.88
N PHE A 549 -18.89 -4.94 -6.18
CA PHE A 549 -19.88 -4.03 -6.75
C PHE A 549 -21.14 -4.04 -5.89
N PRO A 550 -21.06 -3.61 -4.62
CA PRO A 550 -22.23 -3.58 -3.77
C PRO A 550 -23.29 -2.71 -4.43
N LYS A 551 -24.53 -3.22 -4.46
CA LYS A 551 -25.66 -2.36 -4.80
C LYS A 551 -25.66 -1.23 -3.78
N GLY A 552 -25.72 0.03 -4.23
CA GLY A 552 -25.90 1.16 -3.34
C GLY A 552 -27.15 0.94 -2.49
N LYS A 553 -26.97 0.55 -1.23
CA LYS A 553 -28.07 0.39 -0.29
C LYS A 553 -28.26 1.74 0.38
N LEU A 554 -29.36 2.40 0.05
CA LEU A 554 -29.86 3.52 0.84
C LEU A 554 -30.20 2.99 2.23
N ARG A 555 -29.55 3.56 3.25
CA ARG A 555 -29.79 3.29 4.66
C ARG A 555 -30.53 4.48 5.25
N THR A 556 -31.42 4.18 6.18
CA THR A 556 -32.12 5.17 7.00
C THR A 556 -31.80 4.90 8.47
N SER A 557 -30.69 5.44 8.98
CA SER A 557 -30.31 5.26 10.40
C SER A 557 -31.22 6.02 11.37
N ALA A 558 -31.85 7.09 10.88
CA ALA A 558 -32.89 7.84 11.57
C ALA A 558 -33.94 8.29 10.55
N ARG A 559 -35.13 8.69 11.04
CA ARG A 559 -36.17 9.25 10.17
C ARG A 559 -35.64 10.52 9.47
N GLY A 560 -35.83 10.61 8.16
CA GLY A 560 -35.32 11.72 7.35
C GLY A 560 -33.82 11.64 7.03
N LYS A 561 -33.04 10.82 7.74
CA LYS A 561 -31.62 10.65 7.48
C LYS A 561 -31.39 9.54 6.44
N ILE A 562 -30.70 9.87 5.37
CA ILE A 562 -30.40 9.03 4.22
C ILE A 562 -28.90 8.90 4.09
N GLU A 563 -28.42 7.66 4.11
CA GLU A 563 -27.01 7.35 4.04
C GLU A 563 -26.77 6.33 2.94
N MET A 564 -25.70 6.51 2.17
CA MET A 564 -25.33 5.55 1.14
C MET A 564 -23.83 5.60 0.89
N ASN A 565 -23.20 4.44 0.82
CA ASN A 565 -21.80 4.37 0.37
C ASN A 565 -21.76 4.50 -1.15
N SER A 566 -20.87 5.35 -1.65
CA SER A 566 -20.63 5.52 -3.09
C SER A 566 -19.25 6.12 -3.32
N ALA A 567 -18.79 6.17 -4.57
CA ALA A 567 -17.43 6.62 -4.87
C ALA A 567 -17.31 8.16 -4.82
N ILE A 568 -16.16 8.65 -4.36
CA ILE A 568 -15.77 10.07 -4.43
C ILE A 568 -15.84 10.54 -5.90
N GLY A 569 -16.34 11.75 -6.11
CA GLY A 569 -16.53 12.38 -7.40
C GLY A 569 -17.86 12.05 -8.09
N LYS A 570 -18.61 11.04 -7.62
CA LYS A 570 -19.94 10.73 -8.16
C LYS A 570 -20.97 11.76 -7.76
N THR A 571 -21.85 12.10 -8.70
CA THR A 571 -22.99 12.99 -8.42
C THR A 571 -24.27 12.20 -8.28
N HIS A 572 -24.91 12.34 -7.13
CA HIS A 572 -26.16 11.68 -6.77
C HIS A 572 -27.30 12.68 -6.61
N VAL A 573 -28.45 12.38 -7.20
CA VAL A 573 -29.71 13.07 -6.97
C VAL A 573 -30.57 12.20 -6.05
N ILE A 574 -30.86 12.69 -4.85
CA ILE A 574 -31.82 12.05 -3.95
C ILE A 574 -33.21 12.55 -4.32
N HIS A 575 -34.10 11.61 -4.58
CA HIS A 575 -35.52 11.86 -4.82
C HIS A 575 -36.35 11.35 -3.66
N ARG A 576 -37.46 12.03 -3.38
CA ARG A 576 -38.44 11.69 -2.35
C ARG A 576 -39.83 11.52 -2.93
N SER A 577 -40.60 10.60 -2.37
CA SER A 577 -42.06 10.52 -2.52
C SER A 577 -42.71 10.17 -1.18
N PHE A 578 -43.93 10.63 -0.93
CA PHE A 578 -44.74 10.18 0.21
C PHE A 578 -45.61 8.95 -0.14
N ALA A 579 -45.57 8.48 -1.40
CA ALA A 579 -46.28 7.29 -1.87
C ALA A 579 -45.44 6.50 -2.90
N LEU A 580 -45.15 5.23 -2.60
CA LEU A 580 -44.40 4.33 -3.50
C LEU A 580 -45.08 4.12 -4.87
N GLY A 581 -46.42 4.08 -4.91
CA GLY A 581 -47.20 3.72 -6.10
C GLY A 581 -47.49 4.85 -7.09
N ASN A 582 -46.98 6.07 -6.86
CA ASN A 582 -47.22 7.22 -7.75
C ASN A 582 -45.91 7.70 -8.39
N PRO A 583 -45.60 7.31 -9.64
CA PRO A 583 -44.39 7.73 -10.35
C PRO A 583 -44.24 9.25 -10.46
N ALA A 584 -45.35 10.01 -10.56
CA ALA A 584 -45.34 11.47 -10.64
C ALA A 584 -45.11 12.15 -9.28
N GLY A 585 -45.16 11.39 -8.18
CA GLY A 585 -44.94 11.90 -6.82
C GLY A 585 -43.47 12.03 -6.43
N TRP A 586 -42.55 11.51 -7.23
CA TRP A 586 -41.10 11.59 -6.97
C TRP A 586 -40.55 12.96 -7.35
N ARG A 587 -39.90 13.63 -6.40
CA ARG A 587 -39.25 14.93 -6.64
C ARG A 587 -37.80 14.90 -6.15
N PRO A 588 -36.86 15.56 -6.86
CA PRO A 588 -35.50 15.71 -6.36
C PRO A 588 -35.52 16.61 -5.11
N VAL A 589 -34.84 16.16 -4.06
CA VAL A 589 -34.72 16.89 -2.78
C VAL A 589 -33.26 17.24 -2.45
N SER A 590 -32.29 16.59 -3.09
CA SER A 590 -30.87 16.91 -2.93
C SER A 590 -30.08 16.46 -4.15
N THR A 591 -29.04 17.21 -4.53
CA THR A 591 -28.01 16.79 -5.50
C THR A 591 -26.64 16.99 -4.87
N GLN A 592 -25.83 15.93 -4.79
CA GLN A 592 -24.53 15.96 -4.12
C GLN A 592 -23.47 15.30 -4.98
N THR A 593 -22.37 16.00 -5.22
CA THR A 593 -21.12 15.39 -5.71
C THR A 593 -20.30 15.00 -4.50
N LEU A 594 -19.98 13.72 -4.36
CA LEU A 594 -19.35 13.20 -3.16
C LEU A 594 -17.87 13.59 -3.07
N SER A 595 -17.47 14.19 -1.96
CA SER A 595 -16.06 14.41 -1.60
C SER A 595 -15.53 13.36 -0.62
N SER A 596 -16.41 12.47 -0.14
CA SER A 596 -16.11 11.34 0.75
C SER A 596 -16.88 10.10 0.26
N PRO A 597 -16.50 8.87 0.66
CA PRO A 597 -17.15 7.65 0.18
C PRO A 597 -18.57 7.43 0.75
N GLN A 598 -19.11 8.40 1.48
CA GLN A 598 -20.42 8.34 2.11
C GLN A 598 -21.26 9.56 1.71
N LEU A 599 -22.40 9.30 1.08
CA LEU A 599 -23.49 10.26 0.96
C LEU A 599 -24.25 10.29 2.28
N ILE A 600 -24.43 11.49 2.83
CA ILE A 600 -25.33 11.73 3.96
C ILE A 600 -26.27 12.86 3.55
N PHE A 601 -27.57 12.64 3.70
CA PHE A 601 -28.61 13.63 3.45
C PHE A 601 -29.62 13.58 4.60
N GLU A 602 -30.01 14.74 5.11
CA GLU A 602 -31.07 14.85 6.11
C GLU A 602 -32.25 15.64 5.52
N ASP A 603 -33.41 15.01 5.46
CA ASP A 603 -34.64 15.59 4.95
C ASP A 603 -35.39 16.35 6.03
N ALA A 604 -35.22 17.67 6.02
CA ALA A 604 -35.84 18.58 6.99
C ALA A 604 -37.37 18.64 6.90
N GLU A 605 -38.00 18.15 5.82
CA GLU A 605 -39.46 18.24 5.64
C GLU A 605 -40.21 17.01 6.15
N VAL A 606 -39.51 15.96 6.60
CA VAL A 606 -40.16 14.77 7.15
C VAL A 606 -40.46 14.94 8.63
N SER A 607 -41.74 15.16 8.95
CA SER A 607 -42.26 15.22 10.31
C SER A 607 -42.33 13.84 11.00
N GLU A 608 -42.47 13.83 12.32
CA GLU A 608 -42.49 12.61 13.15
C GLU A 608 -43.67 11.65 12.86
N SER A 609 -44.69 12.09 12.13
CA SER A 609 -45.94 11.31 11.94
C SER A 609 -46.20 10.80 10.50
N GLY A 610 -45.35 11.09 9.51
CA GLY A 610 -45.54 10.67 8.09
C GLY A 610 -44.64 9.52 7.60
N LYS A 611 -45.02 8.83 6.51
CA LYS A 611 -44.13 7.89 5.78
C LYS A 611 -43.51 8.60 4.57
N ALA A 612 -42.20 8.51 4.41
CA ALA A 612 -41.49 9.00 3.23
C ALA A 612 -40.66 7.88 2.61
N PHE A 613 -40.53 7.91 1.28
CA PHE A 613 -39.78 6.96 0.48
C PHE A 613 -38.71 7.72 -0.30
N TYR A 614 -37.54 7.11 -0.41
CA TYR A 614 -36.38 7.72 -1.04
C TYR A 614 -35.82 6.81 -2.12
N ARG A 615 -35.25 7.42 -3.16
CA ARG A 615 -34.39 6.75 -4.14
C ARG A 615 -33.23 7.68 -4.46
N SER A 616 -32.11 7.09 -4.84
CA SER A 616 -30.93 7.83 -5.29
C SER A 616 -30.72 7.49 -6.76
N GLU A 617 -30.53 8.52 -7.56
CA GLU A 617 -30.19 8.44 -8.96
C GLU A 617 -28.74 8.90 -9.12
N TRP A 618 -27.92 8.08 -9.76
CA TRP A 618 -26.56 8.46 -10.14
C TRP A 618 -26.61 9.09 -11.53
N ILE A 619 -26.17 10.34 -11.66
CA ILE A 619 -26.27 11.12 -12.91
C ILE A 619 -24.92 11.44 -13.55
N LYS A 620 -23.81 11.17 -12.87
CA LYS A 620 -22.46 11.43 -13.38
C LYS A 620 -21.39 10.70 -12.60
#